data_AF-A0A979F114-F1
#
_entry.id   AF-A0A979F114-F1
#
_cell.length_a   1.000
_cell.length_b   1.000
_cell.length_c   1.000
_cell.angle_alpha   90.00
_cell.angle_beta   90.00
_cell.angle_gamma   90.00
#
_symmetry.space_group_name_H-M   'P 1'
#
loop_
_entity.id
_entity.type
_entity.pdbx_description
1 polymer ?
#
loop_
_entity_poly.entity_id
_entity_poly.type
_entity_poly.pdbx_seq_one_letter_code
_entity_poly.pdbx_strand_id
1 'polypeptide(L)'
;MLCLEMRHVMLTPWYQPSLLPIFCQRADRTLENAVVEVIDHRRLERTPSPFCPVTMETVGSCATLVTERIVQKAPKLLDQQVAQLLYGTIITDCVNMAPEAGKVTPKDSQYVSLLESRFPKLPRRSILFQSLQNAKFDVSGLSTEQMLLKDMKTVSGGDLRLAVSVIYMTLEDFLQRECLQQELCEFCHKHNYNLVVAMTISFIDNKEPFRQIAVYSSSTHNRDEVIKALEKARNPHLNLSPMSSPYSDMKAYVQGNTLASRKKVLPIISDFLKDRERKMEQLEDLELEDECTQEQGDSQQCCEDNVIEEDSGVPPTPMNSLVEGCPLDSGLPKINADVLVEKVSKIVTEEDDDGP
;
A
#
# COMPACT_ATOMS: atom_id res chain seq x y z
N MET A 1 -35.71 1.29 -21.81
CA MET A 1 -35.70 2.07 -23.07
C MET A 1 -34.40 2.86 -23.06
N LEU A 2 -33.31 2.24 -23.53
CA LEU A 2 -32.64 2.53 -24.83
C LEU A 2 -32.05 3.96 -24.83
N CYS A 3 -30.75 4.17 -25.05
CA CYS A 3 -30.02 3.67 -26.21
C CYS A 3 -28.56 3.27 -25.92
N LEU A 4 -28.20 2.11 -26.50
CA LEU A 4 -26.89 1.83 -27.10
C LEU A 4 -26.62 2.84 -28.22
N GLU A 5 -25.36 3.24 -28.42
CA GLU A 5 -24.85 3.44 -29.77
C GLU A 5 -23.35 3.10 -29.84
N MET A 6 -23.05 1.97 -30.49
CA MET A 6 -21.74 1.67 -31.08
C MET A 6 -21.63 2.45 -32.39
N ARG A 7 -20.45 3.02 -32.69
CA ARG A 7 -19.88 3.06 -34.05
C ARG A 7 -18.36 3.26 -33.99
N HIS A 8 -17.64 2.31 -34.59
CA HIS A 8 -16.23 2.38 -35.00
C HIS A 8 -15.99 3.50 -36.02
N VAL A 9 -14.83 4.20 -35.93
CA VAL A 9 -13.97 4.58 -37.07
C VAL A 9 -12.50 4.77 -36.61
N MET A 10 -11.62 3.93 -37.19
CA MET A 10 -10.20 4.05 -37.57
C MET A 10 -9.12 4.83 -36.79
N LEU A 11 -8.08 4.06 -36.42
CA LEU A 11 -6.63 4.25 -36.51
C LEU A 11 -6.08 5.56 -37.14
N THR A 12 -5.22 6.27 -36.41
CA THR A 12 -3.75 6.43 -36.65
C THR A 12 -3.09 7.39 -35.64
N PRO A 13 -1.76 7.33 -35.43
CA PRO A 13 -1.10 7.65 -34.17
C PRO A 13 -0.49 9.05 -34.16
N TRP A 14 -0.65 9.78 -33.05
CA TRP A 14 0.18 10.95 -32.77
C TRP A 14 0.65 10.93 -31.32
N TYR A 15 1.94 10.66 -31.21
CA TYR A 15 2.77 10.87 -30.04
C TYR A 15 2.67 12.36 -29.64
N GLN A 16 2.09 12.63 -28.49
CA GLN A 16 2.34 13.87 -27.74
C GLN A 16 2.63 13.47 -26.29
N PRO A 17 3.80 13.83 -25.72
CA PRO A 17 4.06 13.66 -24.31
C PRO A 17 3.24 14.70 -23.55
N SER A 18 1.96 14.40 -23.36
CA SER A 18 1.08 15.23 -22.54
C SER A 18 1.39 14.96 -21.08
N LEU A 19 1.82 16.02 -20.41
CA LEU A 19 1.89 16.18 -18.96
C LEU A 19 0.57 15.70 -18.32
N LEU A 20 0.49 14.43 -17.95
CA LEU A 20 -0.64 13.89 -17.22
C LEU A 20 -0.36 14.04 -15.71
N PRO A 21 -1.15 14.86 -14.98
CA PRO A 21 -1.14 14.86 -13.53
C PRO A 21 -1.67 13.50 -13.06
N ILE A 22 -1.06 12.91 -12.04
CA ILE A 22 -1.39 11.54 -11.61
C ILE A 22 -1.77 11.61 -10.13
N PHE A 23 -3.04 11.66 -9.76
CA PHE A 23 -3.53 11.56 -8.39
C PHE A 23 -3.87 10.11 -8.02
N CYS A 24 -4.26 9.28 -8.99
CA CYS A 24 -4.64 7.89 -8.80
C CYS A 24 -3.49 6.87 -8.98
N GLN A 25 -3.65 5.66 -8.44
CA GLN A 25 -2.80 4.52 -8.79
C GLN A 25 -3.08 4.08 -10.23
N ARG A 26 -2.19 3.30 -10.85
CA ARG A 26 -2.31 2.90 -12.28
C ARG A 26 -3.64 2.21 -12.61
N ALA A 27 -4.23 1.50 -11.65
CA ALA A 27 -5.54 0.85 -11.77
C ALA A 27 -6.72 1.84 -11.77
N ASP A 28 -6.59 2.97 -11.08
CA ASP A 28 -7.67 3.96 -10.91
C ASP A 28 -7.50 5.16 -11.84
N ARG A 29 -6.57 5.09 -12.81
CA ARG A 29 -6.26 6.19 -13.74
C ARG A 29 -7.49 6.66 -14.52
N THR A 30 -8.49 5.80 -14.72
CA THR A 30 -9.76 6.15 -15.35
C THR A 30 -10.61 7.10 -14.51
N LEU A 31 -10.42 7.12 -13.19
CA LEU A 31 -11.11 8.00 -12.25
C LEU A 31 -10.43 9.36 -12.08
N GLU A 32 -9.22 9.53 -12.61
CA GLU A 32 -8.41 10.75 -12.49
C GLU A 32 -9.19 12.01 -12.90
N ASN A 33 -9.87 11.95 -14.04
CA ASN A 33 -10.66 13.06 -14.56
C ASN A 33 -11.92 13.37 -13.72
N ALA A 34 -12.32 12.46 -12.82
CA ALA A 34 -13.42 12.66 -11.89
C ALA A 34 -12.97 13.26 -10.55
N VAL A 35 -11.66 13.40 -10.30
CA VAL A 35 -11.14 14.02 -9.09
C VAL A 35 -11.34 15.53 -9.15
N VAL A 36 -12.21 16.05 -8.29
CA VAL A 36 -12.56 17.48 -8.26
C VAL A 36 -11.74 18.30 -7.28
N GLU A 37 -11.10 17.67 -6.29
CA GLU A 37 -10.23 18.31 -5.31
C GLU A 37 -9.39 17.26 -4.58
N VAL A 38 -8.18 17.63 -4.18
CA VAL A 38 -7.32 16.83 -3.29
C VAL A 38 -6.95 17.65 -2.05
N ILE A 39 -7.08 17.03 -0.88
CA ILE A 39 -6.58 17.53 0.40
C ILE A 39 -5.67 16.45 0.96
N ASP A 40 -4.39 16.77 1.13
CA ASP A 40 -3.41 15.81 1.66
C ASP A 40 -2.32 16.55 2.46
N HIS A 41 -1.73 15.84 3.42
CA HIS A 41 -0.70 16.36 4.32
C HIS A 41 0.73 15.87 3.98
N ARG A 42 0.86 15.10 2.90
CA ARG A 42 2.15 14.59 2.41
C ARG A 42 2.90 15.65 1.59
N ARG A 43 4.17 15.38 1.28
CA ARG A 43 4.88 16.21 0.30
C ARG A 43 4.24 15.99 -1.07
N LEU A 44 4.18 17.06 -1.85
CA LEU A 44 3.71 16.99 -3.22
C LEU A 44 4.74 16.21 -4.05
N GLU A 45 4.42 14.96 -4.35
CA GLU A 45 5.29 14.07 -5.15
C GLU A 45 5.06 14.22 -6.66
N ARG A 46 4.00 14.92 -7.07
CA ARG A 46 3.52 14.96 -8.46
C ARG A 46 3.02 16.34 -8.84
N THR A 47 3.14 16.70 -10.11
CA THR A 47 2.65 17.98 -10.62
C THR A 47 1.12 18.04 -10.55
N PRO A 48 0.53 19.07 -9.90
CA PRO A 48 -0.91 19.23 -9.82
C PRO A 48 -1.54 19.41 -11.20
N SER A 49 -2.75 18.88 -11.37
CA SER A 49 -3.58 19.21 -12.53
C SER A 49 -4.05 20.67 -12.43
N PRO A 50 -4.06 21.45 -13.53
CA PRO A 50 -4.69 22.77 -13.52
C PRO A 50 -6.21 22.70 -13.26
N PHE A 51 -6.83 21.52 -13.44
CA PHE A 51 -8.27 21.32 -13.27
C PHE A 51 -8.68 20.74 -11.92
N CYS A 52 -7.71 20.35 -11.07
CA CYS A 52 -7.97 19.79 -9.75
C CYS A 52 -7.26 20.64 -8.69
N PRO A 53 -7.99 21.47 -7.91
CA PRO A 53 -7.45 22.14 -6.74
C PRO A 53 -6.78 21.16 -5.80
N VAL A 54 -5.57 21.50 -5.33
CA VAL A 54 -4.82 20.69 -4.37
C VAL A 54 -4.48 21.54 -3.17
N THR A 55 -4.91 21.11 -1.99
CA THR A 55 -4.47 21.65 -0.70
C THR A 55 -3.42 20.71 -0.13
N MET A 56 -2.15 21.13 -0.18
CA MET A 56 -1.04 20.41 0.45
C MET A 56 -0.44 21.25 1.58
N GLU A 57 -0.51 20.75 2.80
CA GLU A 57 0.13 21.40 3.94
C GLU A 57 0.72 20.34 4.86
N THR A 58 1.98 20.53 5.29
CA THR A 58 2.64 19.58 6.17
C THR A 58 2.11 19.75 7.60
N VAL A 59 1.08 18.96 7.93
CA VAL A 59 0.50 18.83 9.28
C VAL A 59 0.60 17.38 9.77
N GLY A 60 0.36 17.16 11.05
CA GLY A 60 0.43 15.83 11.66
C GLY A 60 -0.64 14.87 11.12
N SER A 61 -1.85 15.39 10.84
CA SER A 61 -2.95 14.61 10.26
C SER A 61 -3.65 15.33 9.11
N CYS A 62 -3.98 14.62 8.03
CA CYS A 62 -4.85 15.17 6.99
C CYS A 62 -6.24 15.54 7.54
N ALA A 63 -6.72 14.84 8.57
CA ALA A 63 -7.97 15.17 9.24
C ALA A 63 -7.98 16.58 9.85
N THR A 64 -6.80 17.17 10.16
CA THR A 64 -6.67 18.58 10.55
C THR A 64 -7.10 19.52 9.41
N LEU A 65 -6.64 19.26 8.18
CA LEU A 65 -6.99 20.06 7.00
C LEU A 65 -8.47 19.87 6.62
N VAL A 66 -8.99 18.66 6.77
CA VAL A 66 -10.42 18.37 6.58
C VAL A 66 -11.27 19.10 7.62
N THR A 67 -10.84 19.12 8.89
CA THR A 67 -11.52 19.85 9.98
C THR A 67 -11.56 21.34 9.66
N GLU A 68 -10.41 21.93 9.30
CA GLU A 68 -10.32 23.31 8.84
C GLU A 68 -11.33 23.61 7.73
N ARG A 69 -11.35 22.75 6.71
CA ARG A 69 -12.21 22.93 5.56
C ARG A 69 -13.69 22.94 5.93
N ILE A 70 -14.11 21.99 6.77
CA ILE A 70 -15.49 21.89 7.25
C ILE A 70 -15.84 23.14 8.06
N VAL A 71 -14.99 23.56 8.99
CA VAL A 71 -15.23 24.75 9.83
C VAL A 71 -15.41 26.00 8.98
N GLN A 72 -14.58 26.18 7.94
CA GLN A 72 -14.61 27.38 7.09
C GLN A 72 -15.76 27.39 6.07
N LYS A 73 -16.03 26.26 5.41
CA LYS A 73 -16.95 26.21 4.26
C LYS A 73 -18.30 25.59 4.56
N ALA A 74 -18.37 24.69 5.53
CA ALA A 74 -19.58 23.92 5.81
C ALA A 74 -19.73 23.59 7.32
N PRO A 75 -19.73 24.59 8.22
CA PRO A 75 -19.70 24.36 9.66
C PRO A 75 -20.91 23.59 10.21
N LYS A 76 -21.99 23.53 9.43
CA LYS A 76 -23.21 22.74 9.70
C LYS A 76 -23.02 21.23 9.58
N LEU A 77 -21.98 20.76 8.87
CA LEU A 77 -21.65 19.34 8.76
C LEU A 77 -20.88 18.83 9.99
N LEU A 78 -20.37 19.74 10.82
CA LEU A 78 -19.64 19.38 12.02
C LEU A 78 -20.63 19.17 13.16
N ASP A 79 -21.09 17.93 13.29
CA ASP A 79 -21.86 17.43 14.43
C ASP A 79 -20.97 16.60 15.39
N GLN A 80 -21.57 16.03 16.43
CA GLN A 80 -20.85 15.23 17.43
C GLN A 80 -20.15 14.01 16.81
N GLN A 81 -20.78 13.37 15.82
CA GLN A 81 -20.29 12.13 15.21
C GLN A 81 -19.08 12.43 14.33
N VAL A 82 -19.20 13.43 13.44
CA VAL A 82 -18.11 13.89 12.58
C VAL A 82 -16.95 14.44 13.41
N ALA A 83 -17.24 15.18 14.48
CA ALA A 83 -16.22 15.68 15.39
C ALA A 83 -15.43 14.54 16.05
N GLN A 84 -16.10 13.47 16.50
CA GLN A 84 -15.45 12.32 17.12
C GLN A 84 -14.53 11.58 16.14
N LEU A 85 -14.95 11.39 14.88
CA LEU A 85 -14.13 10.76 13.84
C LEU A 85 -12.90 11.60 13.47
N LEU A 86 -13.07 12.91 13.28
CA LEU A 86 -11.96 13.84 13.00
C LEU A 86 -10.99 13.90 14.17
N TYR A 87 -11.52 14.10 15.39
CA TYR A 87 -10.73 14.20 16.61
C TYR A 87 -9.92 12.91 16.86
N GLY A 88 -10.54 11.73 16.80
CA GLY A 88 -9.84 10.46 16.99
C GLY A 88 -8.71 10.25 15.98
N THR A 89 -8.96 10.58 14.71
CA THR A 89 -7.94 10.48 13.65
C THR A 89 -6.76 11.42 13.92
N ILE A 90 -7.03 12.68 14.27
CA ILE A 90 -5.98 13.66 14.59
C ILE A 90 -5.18 13.21 15.82
N ILE A 91 -5.84 12.75 16.88
CA ILE A 91 -5.20 12.24 18.11
C ILE A 91 -4.29 11.04 17.81
N THR A 92 -4.73 10.09 16.97
CA THR A 92 -3.91 8.92 16.59
C THR A 92 -2.70 9.30 15.74
N ASP A 93 -2.89 10.10 14.69
CA ASP A 93 -1.82 10.46 13.75
C ASP A 93 -0.72 11.30 14.41
N CYS A 94 -1.15 12.20 15.31
CA CYS A 94 -0.30 13.11 16.06
C CYS A 94 0.17 12.54 17.41
N VAL A 95 0.00 11.24 17.66
CA VAL A 95 0.52 10.54 18.86
C VAL A 95 0.13 11.28 20.14
N ASN A 96 -1.18 11.48 20.36
CA ASN A 96 -1.72 12.18 21.53
C ASN A 96 -1.24 13.63 21.70
N MET A 97 -0.91 14.31 20.59
CA MET A 97 -0.32 15.67 20.60
C MET A 97 1.04 15.75 21.31
N ALA A 98 1.78 14.64 21.40
CA ALA A 98 3.11 14.59 22.00
C ALA A 98 4.17 15.29 21.11
N PRO A 99 4.74 16.44 21.50
CA PRO A 99 5.74 17.16 20.70
C PRO A 99 7.01 16.32 20.45
N GLU A 100 7.40 15.49 21.42
CA GLU A 100 8.55 14.58 21.36
C GLU A 100 8.45 13.54 20.23
N ALA A 101 7.24 13.23 19.76
CA ALA A 101 7.02 12.35 18.62
C ALA A 101 7.38 13.01 17.28
N GLY A 102 7.59 14.33 17.25
CA GLY A 102 8.04 15.08 16.07
C GLY A 102 7.03 15.17 14.93
N LYS A 103 5.75 14.87 15.18
CA LYS A 103 4.67 14.84 14.16
C LYS A 103 3.67 15.99 14.29
N VAL A 104 3.53 16.56 15.47
CA VAL A 104 2.48 17.54 15.80
C VAL A 104 2.86 18.92 15.28
N THR A 105 1.90 19.64 14.71
CA THR A 105 2.06 21.05 14.32
C THR A 105 1.15 21.96 15.14
N PRO A 106 1.42 23.29 15.19
CA PRO A 106 0.53 24.24 15.85
C PRO A 106 -0.91 24.19 15.31
N LYS A 107 -1.10 23.90 14.02
CA LYS A 107 -2.42 23.80 13.39
C LYS A 107 -3.19 22.57 13.91
N ASP A 108 -2.51 21.43 14.12
CA ASP A 108 -3.13 20.25 14.74
C ASP A 108 -3.67 20.60 16.13
N SER A 109 -2.83 21.21 16.98
CA SER A 109 -3.21 21.63 18.33
C SER A 109 -4.37 22.62 18.35
N GLN A 110 -4.40 23.56 17.39
CA GLN A 110 -5.47 24.53 17.24
C GLN A 110 -6.81 23.85 16.95
N TYR A 111 -6.86 22.96 15.95
CA TYR A 111 -8.13 22.31 15.56
C TYR A 111 -8.59 21.26 16.56
N VAL A 112 -7.69 20.59 17.26
CA VAL A 112 -8.03 19.74 18.41
C VAL A 112 -8.70 20.55 19.50
N SER A 113 -8.12 21.69 19.89
CA SER A 113 -8.70 22.57 20.93
C SER A 113 -10.06 23.14 20.50
N LEU A 114 -10.23 23.43 19.21
CA LEU A 114 -11.51 23.85 18.64
C LEU A 114 -12.57 22.74 18.76
N LEU A 115 -12.22 21.48 18.43
CA LEU A 115 -13.13 20.35 18.55
C LEU A 115 -13.54 20.11 20.01
N GLU A 116 -12.58 20.12 20.94
CA GLU A 116 -12.84 19.93 22.37
C GLU A 116 -13.75 21.02 22.96
N SER A 117 -13.51 22.28 22.59
CA SER A 117 -14.34 23.40 23.08
C SER A 117 -15.76 23.36 22.54
N ARG A 118 -15.95 22.95 21.28
CA ARG A 118 -17.27 22.88 20.64
C ARG A 118 -18.06 21.61 21.00
N PHE A 119 -17.37 20.52 21.32
CA PHE A 119 -17.96 19.21 21.60
C PHE A 119 -17.47 18.67 22.94
N PRO A 120 -18.04 19.14 24.07
CA PRO A 120 -17.58 18.77 25.41
C PRO A 120 -17.82 17.28 25.77
N LYS A 121 -18.56 16.54 24.93
CA LYS A 121 -18.75 15.09 25.05
C LYS A 121 -17.62 14.27 24.42
N LEU A 122 -16.65 14.91 23.76
CA LEU A 122 -15.48 14.19 23.26
C LEU A 122 -14.68 13.60 24.42
N PRO A 123 -14.14 12.37 24.27
CA PRO A 123 -13.35 11.74 25.31
C PRO A 123 -12.01 12.45 25.52
N ARG A 124 -11.43 12.26 26.70
CA ARG A 124 -10.09 12.77 27.04
C ARG A 124 -9.06 12.20 26.06
N ARG A 125 -8.14 13.05 25.59
CA ARG A 125 -7.12 12.69 24.59
C ARG A 125 -6.37 11.40 24.93
N SER A 126 -5.91 11.28 26.18
CA SER A 126 -5.11 10.14 26.64
C SER A 126 -5.87 8.83 26.62
N ILE A 127 -7.12 8.83 27.10
CA ILE A 127 -7.98 7.63 27.09
C ILE A 127 -8.25 7.24 25.65
N LEU A 128 -8.77 8.17 24.84
CA LEU A 128 -9.05 7.89 23.43
C LEU A 128 -7.82 7.39 22.68
N PHE A 129 -6.66 8.02 22.89
CA PHE A 129 -5.42 7.59 22.25
C PHE A 129 -5.05 6.17 22.67
N GLN A 130 -5.11 5.84 23.96
CA GLN A 130 -4.78 4.51 24.46
C GLN A 130 -5.73 3.46 23.88
N SER A 131 -7.05 3.69 23.92
CA SER A 131 -8.02 2.73 23.41
C SER A 131 -7.88 2.53 21.90
N LEU A 132 -7.68 3.61 21.13
CA LEU A 132 -7.38 3.51 19.68
C LEU A 132 -6.05 2.82 19.41
N GLN A 133 -5.04 3.05 20.26
CA GLN A 133 -3.73 2.44 20.12
C GLN A 133 -3.78 0.94 20.39
N ASN A 134 -4.53 0.53 21.42
CA ASN A 134 -4.83 -0.86 21.76
C ASN A 134 -5.57 -1.54 20.60
N ALA A 135 -6.68 -0.96 20.15
CA ALA A 135 -7.47 -1.51 19.03
C ALA A 135 -6.68 -1.57 17.71
N LYS A 136 -5.72 -0.65 17.49
CA LYS A 136 -4.86 -0.66 16.31
C LYS A 136 -3.89 -1.85 16.32
N PHE A 137 -3.34 -2.19 17.48
CA PHE A 137 -2.36 -3.25 17.67
C PHE A 137 -3.00 -4.61 17.92
N ASP A 138 -4.26 -4.66 18.33
CA ASP A 138 -4.99 -5.91 18.40
C ASP A 138 -5.22 -6.49 17.01
N VAL A 139 -4.49 -7.56 16.73
CA VAL A 139 -4.58 -8.36 15.50
C VAL A 139 -4.93 -9.81 15.80
N SER A 140 -5.32 -10.12 17.05
CA SER A 140 -5.58 -11.49 17.52
C SER A 140 -6.69 -12.18 16.72
N GLY A 141 -7.71 -11.43 16.29
CA GLY A 141 -8.82 -11.94 15.48
C GLY A 141 -8.59 -11.98 13.97
N LEU A 142 -7.37 -11.67 13.48
CA LEU A 142 -7.08 -11.61 12.05
C LEU A 142 -6.40 -12.88 11.53
N SER A 143 -6.86 -13.35 10.37
CA SER A 143 -6.11 -14.30 9.53
C SER A 143 -4.82 -13.67 9.01
N THR A 144 -3.88 -14.50 8.54
CA THR A 144 -2.60 -14.01 7.99
C THR A 144 -2.83 -13.11 6.78
N GLU A 145 -3.74 -13.47 5.88
CA GLU A 145 -4.12 -12.62 4.76
C GLU A 145 -4.65 -11.26 5.23
N GLN A 146 -5.54 -11.23 6.23
CA GLN A 146 -6.07 -9.98 6.76
C GLN A 146 -4.99 -9.13 7.45
N MET A 147 -4.06 -9.74 8.19
CA MET A 147 -2.91 -9.05 8.77
C MET A 147 -2.04 -8.41 7.68
N LEU A 148 -1.76 -9.16 6.60
CA LEU A 148 -0.99 -8.66 5.47
C LEU A 148 -1.71 -7.50 4.79
N LEU A 149 -3.02 -7.58 4.55
CA LEU A 149 -3.80 -6.54 3.87
C LEU A 149 -4.05 -5.29 4.74
N LYS A 150 -4.12 -5.44 6.07
CA LYS A 150 -4.49 -4.37 7.03
C LYS A 150 -3.71 -3.07 6.81
N ASP A 151 -2.41 -3.17 6.56
CA ASP A 151 -1.56 -2.01 6.28
C ASP A 151 -0.50 -2.34 5.24
N MET A 152 -0.93 -2.55 3.99
CA MET A 152 -0.06 -2.89 2.86
C MET A 152 0.02 -1.79 1.80
N LYS A 153 1.21 -1.68 1.19
CA LYS A 153 1.41 -1.01 -0.09
C LYS A 153 1.97 -1.97 -1.11
N THR A 154 1.56 -1.79 -2.36
CA THR A 154 2.14 -2.51 -3.50
C THR A 154 3.18 -1.64 -4.18
N VAL A 155 4.29 -2.26 -4.61
CA VAL A 155 5.28 -1.68 -5.50
C VAL A 155 5.54 -2.62 -6.66
N SER A 156 5.83 -2.07 -7.84
CA SER A 156 6.07 -2.85 -9.05
C SER A 156 7.11 -2.17 -9.94
N GLY A 157 7.90 -2.96 -10.65
CA GLY A 157 8.79 -2.52 -11.73
C GLY A 157 9.19 -3.73 -12.58
N GLY A 158 9.10 -3.59 -13.90
CA GLY A 158 9.20 -4.73 -14.82
C GLY A 158 8.22 -5.87 -14.48
N ASP A 159 8.75 -7.09 -14.39
CA ASP A 159 8.06 -8.33 -14.06
C ASP A 159 7.83 -8.57 -12.55
N LEU A 160 8.40 -7.72 -11.69
CA LEU A 160 8.29 -7.86 -10.23
C LEU A 160 7.19 -6.98 -9.64
N ARG A 161 6.32 -7.60 -8.85
CA ARG A 161 5.29 -6.98 -8.03
C ARG A 161 5.39 -7.46 -6.59
N LEU A 162 5.54 -6.53 -5.65
CA LEU A 162 5.78 -6.84 -4.25
C LEU A 162 4.68 -6.23 -3.37
N ALA A 163 4.31 -6.97 -2.33
CA ALA A 163 3.55 -6.45 -1.20
C ALA A 163 4.50 -6.02 -0.09
N VAL A 164 4.32 -4.80 0.44
CA VAL A 164 5.04 -4.29 1.61
C VAL A 164 4.03 -4.04 2.73
N SER A 165 3.92 -4.99 3.64
CA SER A 165 2.92 -5.03 4.71
C SER A 165 3.53 -4.61 6.05
N VAL A 166 2.74 -3.89 6.86
CA VAL A 166 3.06 -3.61 8.27
C VAL A 166 2.20 -4.51 9.16
N ILE A 167 2.85 -5.29 10.02
CA ILE A 167 2.24 -6.26 10.91
C ILE A 167 2.42 -5.80 12.36
N TYR A 168 1.34 -5.81 13.14
CA TYR A 168 1.28 -5.23 14.49
C TYR A 168 1.50 -6.28 15.59
N MET A 169 2.57 -7.06 15.46
CA MET A 169 3.02 -8.06 16.45
C MET A 169 4.54 -8.25 16.29
N THR A 170 5.18 -9.08 17.12
CA THR A 170 6.60 -9.41 16.92
C THR A 170 6.79 -10.32 15.69
N LEU A 171 7.98 -10.31 15.09
CA LEU A 171 8.25 -11.23 13.97
C LEU A 171 8.33 -12.67 14.44
N GLU A 172 8.78 -12.92 15.67
CA GLU A 172 8.78 -14.23 16.31
C GLU A 172 7.37 -14.81 16.36
N ASP A 173 6.40 -14.05 16.88
CA ASP A 173 5.00 -14.49 16.96
C ASP A 173 4.41 -14.66 15.54
N PHE A 174 4.76 -13.78 14.60
CA PHE A 174 4.29 -13.89 13.23
C PHE A 174 4.81 -15.17 12.56
N LEU A 175 6.09 -15.50 12.74
CA LEU A 175 6.74 -16.71 12.20
C LEU A 175 6.17 -18.00 12.80
N GLN A 176 5.63 -17.95 14.02
CA GLN A 176 5.03 -19.08 14.73
C GLN A 176 3.56 -19.35 14.35
N ARG A 177 2.94 -18.49 13.53
CA ARG A 177 1.56 -18.70 13.08
C ARG A 177 1.43 -20.02 12.31
N GLU A 178 0.33 -20.72 12.57
CA GLU A 178 0.02 -21.99 11.90
C GLU A 178 -0.06 -21.79 10.38
N CYS A 179 0.51 -22.74 9.63
CA CYS A 179 0.51 -22.76 8.17
C CYS A 179 1.06 -21.48 7.47
N LEU A 180 1.83 -20.63 8.17
CA LEU A 180 2.27 -19.34 7.64
C LEU A 180 2.91 -19.42 6.25
N GLN A 181 3.83 -20.37 6.04
CA GLN A 181 4.53 -20.52 4.75
C GLN A 181 3.56 -20.81 3.60
N GLN A 182 2.58 -21.68 3.85
CA GLN A 182 1.53 -21.99 2.88
C GLN A 182 0.65 -20.77 2.61
N GLU A 183 0.20 -20.08 3.67
CA GLU A 183 -0.66 -18.89 3.53
C GLU A 183 0.05 -17.74 2.81
N LEU A 184 1.36 -17.56 3.01
CA LEU A 184 2.16 -16.58 2.24
C LEU A 184 2.25 -16.95 0.75
N CYS A 185 2.40 -18.24 0.44
CA CYS A 185 2.40 -18.73 -0.93
C CYS A 185 1.05 -18.49 -1.61
N GLU A 186 -0.05 -18.85 -0.93
CA GLU A 186 -1.42 -18.63 -1.40
C GLU A 186 -1.72 -17.14 -1.56
N PHE A 187 -1.28 -16.30 -0.62
CA PHE A 187 -1.42 -14.85 -0.70
C PHE A 187 -0.72 -14.28 -1.94
N CYS A 188 0.52 -14.69 -2.19
CA CYS A 188 1.28 -14.28 -3.37
C CYS A 188 0.56 -14.68 -4.66
N HIS A 189 0.10 -15.93 -4.77
CA HIS A 189 -0.64 -16.40 -5.95
C HIS A 189 -1.97 -15.65 -6.14
N LYS A 190 -2.77 -15.54 -5.06
CA LYS A 190 -4.10 -14.91 -5.09
C LYS A 190 -4.06 -13.44 -5.50
N HIS A 191 -3.09 -12.69 -5.00
CA HIS A 191 -2.97 -11.25 -5.28
C HIS A 191 -1.98 -10.91 -6.38
N ASN A 192 -1.39 -11.93 -7.02
CA ASN A 192 -0.37 -11.83 -8.06
C ASN A 192 0.84 -10.99 -7.60
N TYR A 193 1.46 -11.39 -6.48
CA TYR A 193 2.72 -10.85 -5.97
C TYR A 193 3.84 -11.87 -6.11
N ASN A 194 5.04 -11.41 -6.43
CA ASN A 194 6.24 -12.25 -6.47
C ASN A 194 6.89 -12.37 -5.08
N LEU A 195 6.76 -11.34 -4.23
CA LEU A 195 7.34 -11.29 -2.89
C LEU A 195 6.45 -10.53 -1.89
N VAL A 196 6.63 -10.89 -0.62
CA VAL A 196 6.12 -10.13 0.53
C VAL A 196 7.30 -9.62 1.36
N VAL A 197 7.32 -8.32 1.59
CA VAL A 197 8.14 -7.68 2.63
C VAL A 197 7.24 -7.41 3.82
N ALA A 198 7.33 -8.27 4.84
CA ALA A 198 6.60 -8.17 6.08
C ALA A 198 7.42 -7.35 7.08
N MET A 199 7.03 -6.11 7.32
CA MET A 199 7.62 -5.26 8.34
C MET A 199 6.79 -5.39 9.62
N THR A 200 7.42 -5.71 10.74
CA THR A 200 6.73 -5.75 12.03
C THR A 200 6.92 -4.46 12.82
N ILE A 201 5.95 -4.15 13.68
CA ILE A 201 6.08 -3.13 14.70
C ILE A 201 5.44 -3.64 15.99
N SER A 202 6.21 -3.56 17.07
CA SER A 202 5.74 -3.73 18.45
C SER A 202 6.35 -2.62 19.32
N PHE A 203 5.97 -2.55 20.59
CA PHE A 203 6.57 -1.62 21.54
C PHE A 203 7.18 -2.41 22.70
N ILE A 204 8.48 -2.21 22.94
CA ILE A 204 9.15 -2.75 24.12
C ILE A 204 8.89 -1.78 25.28
N ASP A 205 8.55 -2.34 26.45
CA ASP A 205 8.21 -1.59 27.68
C ASP A 205 7.21 -0.43 27.44
N ASN A 206 6.33 -0.62 26.46
CA ASN A 206 5.31 0.33 25.99
C ASN A 206 5.83 1.73 25.60
N LYS A 207 7.13 1.89 25.30
CA LYS A 207 7.72 3.22 25.04
C LYS A 207 8.53 3.31 23.76
N GLU A 208 9.31 2.28 23.42
CA GLU A 208 10.17 2.34 22.23
C GLU A 208 9.66 1.41 21.12
N PRO A 209 9.51 1.92 19.88
CA PRO A 209 9.09 1.09 18.78
C PRO A 209 10.19 0.09 18.43
N PHE A 210 9.85 -1.19 18.45
CA PHE A 210 10.70 -2.27 17.97
C PHE A 210 10.24 -2.68 16.57
N ARG A 211 11.20 -2.85 15.66
CA ARG A 211 10.94 -3.16 14.25
C ARG A 211 11.78 -4.33 13.79
N GLN A 212 11.15 -5.21 13.02
CA GLN A 212 11.82 -6.28 12.30
C GLN A 212 11.30 -6.32 10.86
N ILE A 213 12.03 -7.00 10.00
CA ILE A 213 11.67 -7.19 8.59
C ILE A 213 11.84 -8.66 8.24
N ALA A 214 10.85 -9.25 7.60
CA ALA A 214 10.98 -10.50 6.87
C ALA A 214 10.73 -10.29 5.37
N VAL A 215 11.49 -11.00 4.54
CA VAL A 215 11.31 -11.04 3.09
C VAL A 215 11.02 -12.48 2.68
N TYR A 216 9.83 -12.71 2.14
CA TYR A 216 9.35 -13.99 1.65
C TYR A 216 9.25 -14.00 0.12
N SER A 217 9.69 -15.09 -0.51
CA SER A 217 9.41 -15.42 -1.91
C SER A 217 9.73 -16.87 -2.23
N SER A 218 8.92 -17.48 -3.09
CA SER A 218 9.21 -18.77 -3.72
C SER A 218 10.46 -18.72 -4.61
N SER A 219 10.83 -17.54 -5.12
CA SER A 219 12.06 -17.32 -5.89
C SER A 219 13.20 -16.86 -4.98
N THR A 220 14.18 -17.74 -4.76
CA THR A 220 15.41 -17.41 -4.03
C THR A 220 16.15 -16.23 -4.66
N HIS A 221 16.20 -16.16 -5.99
CA HIS A 221 16.86 -15.06 -6.70
C HIS A 221 16.21 -13.71 -6.36
N ASN A 222 14.89 -13.59 -6.55
CA ASN A 222 14.17 -12.34 -6.29
C ASN A 222 14.26 -11.94 -4.81
N ARG A 223 14.17 -12.92 -3.90
CA ARG A 223 14.30 -12.68 -2.45
C ARG A 223 15.66 -12.07 -2.13
N ASP A 224 16.73 -12.68 -2.64
CA ASP A 224 18.09 -12.24 -2.36
C ASP A 224 18.40 -10.87 -2.99
N GLU A 225 17.83 -10.54 -4.16
CA GLU A 225 17.98 -9.21 -4.75
C GLU A 225 17.35 -8.11 -3.88
N VAL A 226 16.11 -8.32 -3.42
CA VAL A 226 15.40 -7.37 -2.55
C VAL A 226 16.12 -7.21 -1.22
N ILE A 227 16.59 -8.31 -0.63
CA ILE A 227 17.39 -8.28 0.60
C ILE A 227 18.66 -7.47 0.40
N LYS A 228 19.43 -7.72 -0.67
CA LYS A 228 20.64 -6.96 -0.98
C LYS A 228 20.34 -5.46 -1.12
N ALA A 229 19.20 -5.09 -1.71
CA ALA A 229 18.79 -3.69 -1.80
C ALA A 229 18.50 -3.08 -0.42
N LEU A 230 17.80 -3.80 0.46
CA LEU A 230 17.50 -3.37 1.82
C LEU A 230 18.78 -3.25 2.68
N GLU A 231 19.70 -4.22 2.57
CA GLU A 231 20.98 -4.23 3.29
C GLU A 231 21.93 -3.11 2.82
N LYS A 232 21.93 -2.79 1.53
CA LYS A 232 22.77 -1.72 0.95
C LYS A 232 22.20 -0.33 1.09
N ALA A 233 20.95 -0.19 1.54
CA ALA A 233 20.27 1.09 1.66
C ALA A 233 21.06 2.04 2.58
N ARG A 234 21.29 3.28 2.11
CA ARG A 234 22.01 4.31 2.89
C ARG A 234 21.12 5.46 3.36
N ASN A 235 19.98 5.65 2.71
CA ASN A 235 19.10 6.81 2.92
C ASN A 235 17.62 6.38 3.08
N PRO A 236 17.19 5.98 4.28
CA PRO A 236 18.01 5.79 5.48
C PRO A 236 18.74 4.44 5.48
N HIS A 237 19.82 4.36 6.24
CA HIS A 237 20.43 3.08 6.59
C HIS A 237 19.51 2.34 7.58
N LEU A 238 19.15 1.10 7.26
CA LEU A 238 18.17 0.33 8.04
C LEU A 238 18.76 -0.35 9.29
N ASN A 239 20.08 -0.50 9.36
CA ASN A 239 20.80 -1.22 10.42
C ASN A 239 20.24 -2.65 10.61
N LEU A 240 20.15 -3.43 9.53
CA LEU A 240 19.60 -4.79 9.59
C LEU A 240 20.60 -5.76 10.21
N SER A 241 20.17 -6.50 11.24
CA SER A 241 20.91 -7.63 11.80
C SER A 241 20.12 -8.93 11.54
N PRO A 242 20.74 -9.97 10.94
CA PRO A 242 20.06 -11.22 10.64
C PRO A 242 19.49 -11.88 11.91
N MET A 243 18.31 -12.50 11.79
CA MET A 243 17.71 -13.35 12.80
C MET A 243 17.28 -14.69 12.20
N SER A 244 17.06 -15.68 13.07
CA SER A 244 16.64 -17.01 12.65
C SER A 244 15.22 -16.99 12.09
N SER A 245 15.00 -17.76 11.02
CA SER A 245 13.69 -18.05 10.44
C SER A 245 13.55 -19.58 10.35
N PRO A 246 12.41 -20.17 10.73
CA PRO A 246 12.18 -21.60 10.54
C PRO A 246 11.95 -21.95 9.06
N TYR A 247 11.69 -20.96 8.21
CA TYR A 247 11.40 -21.14 6.78
C TYR A 247 12.61 -20.78 5.92
N SER A 248 13.00 -21.68 5.00
CA SER A 248 14.14 -21.51 4.11
C SER A 248 13.88 -20.50 2.99
N ASP A 249 12.62 -20.29 2.65
CA ASP A 249 12.15 -19.35 1.64
C ASP A 249 11.91 -17.93 2.19
N MET A 250 12.31 -17.70 3.43
CA MET A 250 12.18 -16.44 4.13
C MET A 250 13.50 -16.03 4.80
N LYS A 251 13.80 -14.73 4.78
CA LYS A 251 14.92 -14.16 5.55
C LYS A 251 14.39 -13.08 6.47
N ALA A 252 14.83 -13.12 7.71
CA ALA A 252 14.34 -12.28 8.79
C ALA A 252 15.48 -11.44 9.37
N TYR A 253 15.16 -10.23 9.80
CA TYR A 253 16.09 -9.24 10.33
C TYR A 253 15.49 -8.44 11.47
N VAL A 254 16.28 -8.14 12.49
CA VAL A 254 15.99 -7.03 13.40
C VAL A 254 16.40 -5.73 12.71
N GLN A 255 15.55 -4.71 12.76
CA GLN A 255 15.79 -3.41 12.14
C GLN A 255 16.23 -2.40 13.19
N GLY A 256 17.54 -2.15 13.29
CA GLY A 256 18.11 -1.24 14.29
C GLY A 256 17.70 0.22 14.10
N ASN A 257 17.38 0.66 12.87
CA ASN A 257 16.83 2.00 12.65
C ASN A 257 15.31 2.00 12.87
N THR A 258 14.87 2.11 14.11
CA THR A 258 13.45 2.04 14.51
C THR A 258 12.58 3.19 13.99
N LEU A 259 13.19 4.30 13.51
CA LEU A 259 12.47 5.41 12.89
C LEU A 259 12.11 5.16 11.42
N ALA A 260 12.79 4.21 10.76
CA ALA A 260 12.54 3.88 9.36
C ALA A 260 11.29 2.99 9.18
N SER A 261 10.10 3.60 9.25
CA SER A 261 8.83 2.91 8.93
C SER A 261 8.72 2.49 7.46
N ARG A 262 7.61 1.83 7.07
CA ARG A 262 7.27 1.55 5.66
C ARG A 262 7.44 2.77 4.75
N LYS A 263 7.13 3.99 5.21
CA LYS A 263 7.31 5.22 4.41
C LYS A 263 8.76 5.47 4.00
N LYS A 264 9.74 4.91 4.72
CA LYS A 264 11.18 4.97 4.43
C LYS A 264 11.69 3.72 3.70
N VAL A 265 11.09 2.56 3.93
CA VAL A 265 11.44 1.31 3.22
C VAL A 265 10.87 1.25 1.81
N LEU A 266 9.66 1.77 1.60
CA LEU A 266 8.98 1.74 0.29
C LEU A 266 9.79 2.44 -0.82
N PRO A 267 10.40 3.63 -0.59
CA PRO A 267 11.28 4.24 -1.58
C PRO A 267 12.52 3.41 -1.91
N ILE A 268 13.15 2.78 -0.91
CA ILE A 268 14.32 1.90 -1.12
C ILE A 268 13.97 0.77 -2.11
N ILE A 269 12.83 0.11 -1.89
CA ILE A 269 12.37 -0.98 -2.76
C ILE A 269 11.99 -0.42 -4.14
N SER A 270 11.31 0.73 -4.19
CA SER A 270 10.89 1.35 -5.45
C SER A 270 12.08 1.76 -6.32
N ASP A 271 13.13 2.29 -5.71
CA ASP A 271 14.35 2.69 -6.41
C ASP A 271 15.13 1.47 -6.92
N PHE A 272 15.21 0.40 -6.12
CA PHE A 272 15.74 -0.88 -6.57
C PHE A 272 15.01 -1.43 -7.80
N LEU A 273 13.66 -1.41 -7.79
CA LEU A 273 12.87 -1.92 -8.92
C LEU A 273 13.10 -1.09 -10.19
N LYS A 274 13.19 0.23 -10.07
CA LYS A 274 13.53 1.12 -11.20
C LYS A 274 14.94 0.88 -11.73
N ASP A 275 15.91 0.67 -10.83
CA ASP A 275 17.29 0.33 -11.22
C ASP A 275 17.37 -1.00 -11.96
N ARG A 276 16.57 -1.98 -11.54
CA ARG A 276 16.49 -3.29 -12.19
C ARG A 276 15.85 -3.20 -13.57
N GLU A 277 14.73 -2.49 -13.70
CA GLU A 277 14.04 -2.25 -14.96
C GLU A 277 14.96 -1.58 -15.99
N ARG A 278 15.66 -0.51 -15.60
CA ARG A 278 16.66 0.16 -16.45
C ARG A 278 17.79 -0.76 -16.94
N LYS A 279 18.23 -1.70 -16.11
CA LYS A 279 19.30 -2.65 -16.49
C LYS A 279 18.80 -3.70 -17.48
N MET A 280 17.54 -4.13 -17.35
CA MET A 280 16.93 -5.06 -18.28
C MET A 280 16.74 -4.41 -19.65
N GLU A 281 16.23 -3.18 -19.70
CA GLU A 281 16.10 -2.41 -20.96
C GLU A 281 17.46 -2.27 -21.68
N GLN A 282 18.54 -1.99 -20.93
CA GLN A 282 19.89 -1.88 -21.49
C GLN A 282 20.45 -3.21 -22.02
N LEU A 283 20.04 -4.35 -21.44
CA LEU A 283 20.45 -5.68 -21.92
C LEU A 283 19.71 -6.04 -23.21
N GLU A 284 18.40 -5.74 -23.27
CA GLU A 284 17.59 -5.96 -24.47
C GLU A 284 18.06 -5.10 -25.65
N ASP A 285 18.44 -3.83 -25.41
CA ASP A 285 19.00 -2.96 -26.45
C ASP A 285 20.34 -3.48 -27.02
N LEU A 286 21.20 -4.07 -26.16
CA LEU A 286 22.48 -4.63 -26.58
C LEU A 286 22.32 -5.96 -27.35
N GLU A 287 21.32 -6.78 -27.00
CA GLU A 287 21.01 -8.01 -27.72
C GLU A 287 20.46 -7.73 -29.13
N LEU A 288 19.70 -6.64 -29.31
CA LEU A 288 19.19 -6.20 -30.62
C LEU A 288 20.28 -5.59 -31.52
N GLU A 289 21.30 -4.96 -30.95
CA GLU A 289 22.47 -4.47 -31.70
C GLU A 289 23.35 -5.63 -32.20
N ASP A 290 23.46 -6.74 -31.45
CA ASP A 290 24.26 -7.90 -31.86
C ASP A 290 23.56 -8.70 -32.98
N GLU A 291 22.22 -8.78 -32.99
CA GLU A 291 21.45 -9.41 -34.08
C GLU A 291 21.51 -8.61 -35.40
N CYS A 292 21.57 -7.27 -35.35
CA CYS A 292 21.74 -6.45 -36.56
C CYS A 292 23.11 -6.61 -37.24
N THR A 293 24.09 -7.24 -36.58
CA THR A 293 25.45 -7.40 -37.12
C THR A 293 25.72 -8.78 -37.73
N GLN A 294 24.76 -9.72 -37.69
CA GLN A 294 24.95 -11.09 -38.17
C GLN A 294 24.31 -11.43 -39.53
N GLU A 295 23.56 -10.53 -40.17
CA GLU A 295 23.00 -10.76 -41.51
C GLU A 295 23.74 -10.04 -42.65
N GLN A 296 25.07 -10.19 -42.74
CA GLN A 296 25.78 -10.01 -44.03
C GLN A 296 26.94 -10.99 -44.17
N GLY A 297 26.67 -12.11 -44.83
CA GLY A 297 27.68 -12.99 -45.42
C GLY A 297 27.55 -14.46 -45.02
N ASP A 298 26.78 -15.25 -45.75
CA ASP A 298 27.35 -15.98 -46.89
C ASP A 298 26.24 -16.64 -47.71
N SER A 299 26.32 -16.46 -49.01
CA SER A 299 25.43 -17.05 -49.99
C SER A 299 25.93 -18.42 -50.42
N GLN A 300 25.24 -19.51 -50.07
CA GLN A 300 25.24 -20.71 -50.91
C GLN A 300 24.09 -21.71 -50.67
N GLN A 301 23.33 -21.89 -51.76
CA GLN A 301 22.80 -23.17 -52.27
C GLN A 301 21.36 -23.61 -51.90
N CYS A 302 20.43 -23.16 -52.76
CA CYS A 302 19.39 -23.88 -53.51
C CYS A 302 18.59 -25.05 -52.90
N CYS A 303 17.29 -24.78 -52.83
CA CYS A 303 16.14 -25.57 -53.32
C CYS A 303 15.88 -26.97 -52.76
N GLU A 304 14.74 -27.15 -52.10
CA GLU A 304 13.78 -28.21 -52.47
C GLU A 304 12.36 -27.84 -52.03
N ASP A 305 11.43 -28.09 -52.95
CA ASP A 305 10.00 -27.82 -52.89
C ASP A 305 9.26 -28.62 -51.79
N ASN A 306 8.18 -28.05 -51.23
CA ASN A 306 6.82 -28.57 -51.40
C ASN A 306 5.80 -27.74 -50.60
N VAL A 307 4.79 -27.24 -51.31
CA VAL A 307 3.55 -26.66 -50.79
C VAL A 307 2.52 -27.78 -50.65
N ILE A 308 1.95 -27.97 -49.46
CA ILE A 308 0.57 -28.47 -49.29
C ILE A 308 -0.09 -27.67 -48.15
N GLU A 309 -1.32 -27.24 -48.43
CA GLU A 309 -2.21 -26.35 -47.68
C GLU A 309 -2.73 -26.90 -46.33
N GLU A 310 -3.13 -25.93 -45.50
CA GLU A 310 -4.21 -25.93 -44.49
C GLU A 310 -4.49 -27.21 -43.67
N ASP A 311 -4.26 -27.11 -42.35
CA ASP A 311 -5.29 -27.49 -41.38
C ASP A 311 -5.32 -26.49 -40.21
N SER A 312 -6.45 -25.79 -40.14
CA SER A 312 -6.89 -24.92 -39.07
C SER A 312 -7.27 -25.73 -37.83
N GLY A 313 -6.34 -25.83 -36.87
CA GLY A 313 -6.59 -26.49 -35.58
C GLY A 313 -6.44 -25.54 -34.39
N VAL A 314 -7.42 -24.67 -34.15
CA VAL A 314 -7.53 -23.93 -32.88
C VAL A 314 -7.79 -24.95 -31.76
N PRO A 315 -6.99 -25.01 -30.67
CA PRO A 315 -7.32 -25.88 -29.56
C PRO A 315 -8.58 -25.35 -28.85
N PRO A 316 -9.54 -26.21 -28.48
CA PRO A 316 -10.76 -25.78 -27.84
C PRO A 316 -10.46 -25.10 -26.50
N THR A 317 -11.17 -24.00 -26.26
CA THR A 317 -11.16 -23.28 -24.99
C THR A 317 -11.56 -24.23 -23.86
N PRO A 318 -10.79 -24.33 -22.76
CA PRO A 318 -11.22 -25.11 -21.61
C PRO A 318 -12.47 -24.45 -21.02
N MET A 319 -13.61 -25.16 -21.04
CA MET A 319 -14.75 -24.80 -20.21
C MET A 319 -14.37 -25.06 -18.76
N ASN A 320 -14.01 -24.00 -18.03
CA ASN A 320 -14.00 -24.07 -16.59
C ASN A 320 -15.43 -23.98 -16.08
N SER A 321 -15.81 -25.04 -15.38
CA SER A 321 -16.91 -25.13 -14.42
C SER A 321 -17.12 -23.80 -13.70
N LEU A 322 -18.38 -23.36 -13.67
CA LEU A 322 -18.87 -22.33 -12.77
C LEU A 322 -18.38 -22.65 -11.34
N VAL A 323 -17.36 -21.93 -10.89
CA VAL A 323 -17.04 -21.82 -9.47
C VAL A 323 -18.00 -20.79 -8.92
N GLU A 324 -19.09 -21.27 -8.31
CA GLU A 324 -19.90 -20.47 -7.39
C GLU A 324 -18.99 -19.95 -6.26
N GLY A 325 -19.09 -18.66 -5.97
CA GLY A 325 -18.35 -18.03 -4.88
C GLY A 325 -17.36 -16.99 -5.36
N CYS A 326 -17.84 -15.93 -6.01
CA CYS A 326 -17.08 -14.69 -6.05
C CYS A 326 -16.96 -14.18 -4.60
N PRO A 327 -15.79 -13.73 -4.12
CA PRO A 327 -15.68 -13.06 -2.81
C PRO A 327 -16.50 -11.76 -2.70
N LEU A 328 -17.14 -11.33 -3.81
CA LEU A 328 -18.09 -10.24 -3.89
C LEU A 328 -19.56 -10.69 -3.75
N ASP A 329 -19.85 -12.00 -3.72
CA ASP A 329 -21.22 -12.54 -3.61
C ASP A 329 -21.85 -12.28 -2.23
N SER A 330 -21.03 -12.01 -1.21
CA SER A 330 -21.48 -11.56 0.12
C SER A 330 -21.70 -10.05 0.23
N GLY A 331 -21.52 -9.31 -0.87
CA GLY A 331 -21.52 -7.84 -0.88
C GLY A 331 -20.32 -7.24 -0.14
N LEU A 332 -20.05 -5.95 -0.38
CA LEU A 332 -19.10 -5.21 0.47
C LEU A 332 -19.55 -5.34 1.93
N PRO A 333 -18.64 -5.54 2.91
CA PRO A 333 -19.03 -5.46 4.31
C PRO A 333 -19.79 -4.16 4.51
N LYS A 334 -21.01 -4.25 5.08
CA LYS A 334 -21.87 -3.10 5.35
C LYS A 334 -21.26 -2.24 6.45
N ILE A 335 -20.16 -1.58 6.13
CA ILE A 335 -19.52 -0.56 6.94
C ILE A 335 -20.32 0.71 6.66
N ASN A 336 -21.38 0.94 7.44
CA ASN A 336 -22.04 2.25 7.48
C ASN A 336 -21.40 3.10 8.58
N ALA A 337 -21.62 4.42 8.51
CA ALA A 337 -21.05 5.37 9.47
C ALA A 337 -21.44 5.02 10.92
N ASP A 338 -22.67 4.54 11.13
CA ASP A 338 -23.19 4.18 12.45
C ASP A 338 -22.44 2.99 13.05
N VAL A 339 -22.12 1.95 12.27
CA VAL A 339 -21.33 0.78 12.73
C VAL A 339 -19.91 1.18 13.08
N LEU A 340 -19.28 2.07 12.31
CA LEU A 340 -17.96 2.60 12.66
C LEU A 340 -18.01 3.40 13.96
N VAL A 341 -19.03 4.23 14.13
CA VAL A 341 -19.19 5.07 15.31
C VAL A 341 -19.52 4.25 16.54
N GLU A 342 -20.37 3.24 16.42
CA GLU A 342 -20.66 2.29 17.48
C GLU A 342 -19.37 1.58 17.91
N LYS A 343 -18.56 1.10 16.96
CA LYS A 343 -17.26 0.49 17.26
C LYS A 343 -16.31 1.47 17.95
N VAL A 344 -16.16 2.69 17.43
CA VAL A 344 -15.29 3.72 18.04
C VAL A 344 -15.78 4.12 19.43
N SER A 345 -17.09 4.16 19.65
CA SER A 345 -17.67 4.50 20.95
C SER A 345 -17.51 3.36 21.95
N LYS A 346 -17.70 2.10 21.51
CA LYS A 346 -17.47 0.90 22.31
C LYS A 346 -16.01 0.77 22.77
N ILE A 347 -15.06 1.05 21.87
CA ILE A 347 -13.63 1.07 22.18
C ILE A 347 -13.31 1.99 23.37
N VAL A 348 -14.04 3.11 23.52
CA VAL A 348 -13.82 4.05 24.63
C VAL A 348 -14.53 3.61 25.92
N THR A 349 -15.69 2.93 25.82
CA THR A 349 -16.49 2.55 27.00
C THR A 349 -16.04 1.25 27.67
N GLU A 350 -15.40 0.33 26.94
CA GLU A 350 -14.95 -0.97 27.48
C GLU A 350 -13.75 -0.82 28.44
N GLU A 351 -13.05 0.32 28.45
CA GLU A 351 -11.94 0.59 29.39
C GLU A 351 -12.39 1.30 30.69
N ASP A 352 -13.65 1.74 30.79
CA ASP A 352 -14.21 2.37 32.01
C ASP A 352 -14.77 1.34 33.02
N ASP A 353 -14.90 0.06 32.64
CA ASP A 353 -15.46 -1.02 33.49
C ASP A 353 -14.38 -1.83 34.25
N ASP A 354 -13.09 -1.61 33.94
CA ASP A 354 -11.97 -2.13 34.73
C ASP A 354 -11.53 -1.08 35.78
N GLY A 355 -12.42 -0.84 36.75
CA GLY A 355 -12.10 -0.18 38.03
C GLY A 355 -11.85 -1.23 39.13
N PRO A 356 -11.07 -0.90 40.18
CA PRO A 356 -10.41 -1.86 41.08
C PRO A 356 -11.32 -2.79 41.89
#